data_AF-A0A660M854-F1
#
_entry.id   AF-A0A660M854-F1
#
_cell.length_a   1.000
_cell.length_b   1.000
_cell.length_c   1.000
_cell.angle_alpha   90.00
_cell.angle_beta   90.00
_cell.angle_gamma   90.00
#
_symmetry.space_group_name_H-M   'P 1'
#
loop_
_entity.id
_entity.type
_entity.pdbx_description
1 polymer ?
#
loop_
_entity_poly.entity_id
_entity_poly.type
_entity_poly.pdbx_seq_one_letter_code
_entity_poly.pdbx_strand_id
1 'polypeptide(L)'
;MRSYKLSELLGLSGAYARKFDFGVSKIEAKKPELKSVSAQIMAELYRKSHNIEKRLGFSGDSILMIEAFSALVNHLNDEEFWAEFGNAIFFAEDGLVSANKKDVEKNKRIMNLAEHSKTFFEKELKQQIIEKYQQEFSNYSIKQIEEKLF
;
A
#
# COMPACT_ATOMS: atom_id res chain seq x y z
N MET A 1 15.55 -5.39 -4.13
CA MET A 1 14.25 -4.80 -3.71
C MET A 1 14.48 -3.41 -3.12
N ARG A 2 13.86 -2.36 -3.67
CA ARG A 2 13.92 -1.01 -3.07
C ARG A 2 13.16 -1.01 -1.74
N SER A 3 13.78 -0.48 -0.69
CA SER A 3 13.09 -0.26 0.58
C SER A 3 12.39 1.10 0.53
N TYR A 4 11.07 1.10 0.74
CA TYR A 4 10.26 2.31 0.81
C TYR A 4 9.93 2.62 2.27
N LYS A 5 9.82 3.90 2.61
CA LYS A 5 9.18 4.35 3.84
C LYS A 5 7.68 4.47 3.64
N LEU A 6 6.92 4.33 4.73
CA LEU A 6 5.47 4.45 4.69
C LEU A 6 5.02 5.85 4.19
N SER A 7 5.73 6.91 4.55
CA SER A 7 5.49 8.27 4.04
C SER A 7 5.72 8.39 2.53
N GLU A 8 6.72 7.70 1.97
CA GLU A 8 6.98 7.68 0.53
C GLU A 8 5.88 6.92 -0.23
N LEU A 9 5.39 5.81 0.34
CA LEU A 9 4.28 5.04 -0.21
C LEU A 9 2.95 5.80 -0.21
N LEU A 10 2.80 6.78 0.69
CA LEU A 10 1.69 7.73 0.71
C LEU A 10 1.87 8.91 -0.24
N GLY A 11 2.93 8.94 -1.04
CA GLY A 11 3.24 10.07 -1.92
C GLY A 11 3.69 11.34 -1.18
N LEU A 12 3.94 11.26 0.12
CA LEU A 12 4.36 12.41 0.92
C LEU A 12 5.84 12.69 0.70
N SER A 13 6.18 13.98 0.64
CA SER A 13 7.57 14.43 0.51
C SER A 13 7.81 15.70 1.32
N GLY A 14 9.09 16.01 1.56
CA GLY A 14 9.51 17.24 2.24
C GLY A 14 8.86 17.45 3.61
N ALA A 15 8.18 18.58 3.79
CA ALA A 15 7.53 18.92 5.06
C ALA A 15 6.39 17.97 5.43
N TYR A 16 5.65 17.46 4.45
CA TYR A 16 4.52 16.55 4.69
C TYR A 16 5.00 15.18 5.18
N ALA A 17 6.06 14.63 4.57
CA ALA A 17 6.67 13.38 5.04
C ALA A 17 7.18 13.52 6.49
N ARG A 18 7.86 14.64 6.80
CA ARG A 18 8.33 14.91 8.16
C ARG A 18 7.18 15.04 9.17
N LYS A 19 6.08 15.70 8.81
CA LYS A 19 4.89 15.82 9.66
C LYS A 19 4.31 14.44 9.95
N PHE A 20 4.17 13.60 8.92
CA PHE A 20 3.67 12.24 9.05
C PHE A 20 4.56 11.38 9.96
N ASP A 21 5.87 11.32 9.66
CA ASP A 21 6.83 10.51 10.44
C ASP A 21 6.86 10.95 11.92
N PHE A 22 6.78 12.25 12.18
CA PHE A 22 6.67 12.79 13.54
C PHE A 22 5.34 12.43 14.21
N GLY A 23 4.22 12.51 13.47
CA GLY A 23 2.89 12.12 13.93
C GLY A 23 2.85 10.65 14.35
N VAL A 24 3.36 9.75 13.49
CA VAL A 24 3.53 8.32 13.76
C VAL A 24 4.31 8.11 15.05
N SER A 25 5.50 8.70 15.14
CA SER A 25 6.38 8.57 16.30
C SER A 25 5.70 9.03 17.60
N LYS A 26 4.97 10.15 17.54
CA LYS A 26 4.29 10.73 18.71
C LYS A 26 3.10 9.89 19.17
N ILE A 27 2.33 9.31 18.25
CA ILE A 27 1.20 8.43 18.61
C ILE A 27 1.75 7.12 19.17
N GLU A 28 2.68 6.47 18.48
CA GLU A 28 3.20 5.16 18.89
C GLU A 28 3.95 5.21 20.23
N ALA A 29 4.66 6.31 20.51
CA ALA A 29 5.29 6.51 21.81
C ALA A 29 4.32 6.56 23.00
N LYS A 30 2.99 6.66 22.78
CA LYS A 30 1.98 6.58 23.85
C LYS A 30 1.72 5.16 24.34
N LYS A 31 2.09 4.15 23.55
CA LYS A 31 1.98 2.73 23.90
C LYS A 31 3.26 1.99 23.46
N PRO A 32 4.42 2.28 24.09
CA PRO A 32 5.70 1.70 23.69
C PRO A 32 5.75 0.17 23.81
N GLU A 33 4.86 -0.42 24.60
CA GLU A 33 4.68 -1.86 24.74
C GLU A 33 4.04 -2.54 23.51
N LEU A 34 3.35 -1.76 22.66
CA LEU A 34 2.78 -2.29 21.42
C LEU A 34 3.85 -2.39 20.33
N LYS A 35 3.73 -3.42 19.50
CA LYS A 35 4.49 -3.50 18.25
C LYS A 35 4.10 -2.31 17.35
N SER A 36 5.09 -1.58 16.84
CA SER A 36 4.88 -0.42 15.96
C SER A 36 3.86 -0.70 14.85
N VAL A 37 2.77 0.08 14.81
CA VAL A 37 1.66 -0.10 13.87
C VAL A 37 2.13 0.20 12.44
N SER A 38 2.91 1.27 12.26
CA SER A 38 3.54 1.60 10.98
C SER A 38 4.43 0.47 10.47
N ALA A 39 5.25 -0.14 11.34
CA ALA A 39 6.08 -1.30 10.97
C ALA A 39 5.24 -2.53 10.60
N GLN A 40 4.14 -2.79 11.31
CA GLN A 40 3.22 -3.88 10.99
C GLN A 40 2.55 -3.69 9.62
N ILE A 41 2.12 -2.46 9.29
CA ILE A 41 1.54 -2.12 7.98
C ILE A 41 2.58 -2.37 6.89
N MET A 42 3.80 -1.84 7.05
CA MET A 42 4.89 -2.06 6.08
C MET A 42 5.18 -3.56 5.88
N ALA A 43 5.28 -4.32 6.96
CA ALA A 43 5.52 -5.76 6.89
C ALA A 43 4.39 -6.50 6.17
N GLU A 44 3.13 -6.10 6.38
CA GLU A 44 1.98 -6.69 5.69
C GLU A 44 1.99 -6.38 4.20
N LEU A 45 2.31 -5.13 3.81
CA LEU A 45 2.44 -4.73 2.40
C LEU A 45 3.49 -5.57 1.68
N TYR A 46 4.69 -5.69 2.27
CA TYR A 46 5.76 -6.51 1.69
C TYR A 46 5.40 -7.99 1.62
N ARG A 47 4.77 -8.53 2.66
CA ARG A 47 4.30 -9.93 2.67
C ARG A 47 3.27 -10.17 1.56
N LYS A 48 2.31 -9.25 1.39
CA LYS A 48 1.30 -9.34 0.33
C LYS A 48 1.92 -9.24 -1.06
N SER A 49 2.86 -8.31 -1.28
CA SER A 49 3.65 -8.19 -2.52
C SER A 49 4.34 -9.52 -2.84
N HIS A 50 5.09 -10.07 -1.89
CA HIS A 50 5.80 -11.32 -2.11
C HIS A 50 4.85 -12.49 -2.42
N ASN A 51 3.70 -12.56 -1.74
CA ASN A 51 2.74 -13.64 -1.96
C ASN A 51 2.08 -13.54 -3.34
N ILE A 52 1.65 -12.35 -3.77
CA ILE A 52 1.03 -12.16 -5.10
C ILE A 52 2.07 -12.41 -6.21
N GLU A 53 3.30 -11.96 -6.03
CA GLU A 53 4.40 -12.21 -6.96
C GLU A 53 4.63 -13.70 -7.17
N LYS A 54 4.72 -14.46 -6.06
CA LYS A 54 4.87 -15.91 -6.09
C LYS A 54 3.65 -16.59 -6.73
N ARG A 55 2.44 -16.15 -6.42
CA ARG A 55 1.19 -16.70 -6.97
C ARG A 55 1.14 -16.57 -8.50
N LEU A 56 1.65 -15.47 -9.01
CA LEU A 56 1.71 -15.16 -10.44
C LEU A 56 2.96 -15.70 -11.15
N GLY A 57 3.86 -16.38 -10.41
CA GLY A 57 5.04 -17.03 -10.97
C GLY A 57 6.21 -16.09 -11.26
N PHE A 58 6.23 -14.89 -10.68
CA PHE A 58 7.38 -14.00 -10.81
C PHE A 58 8.56 -14.48 -9.96
N SER A 59 9.77 -14.42 -10.51
CA SER A 59 11.01 -14.86 -9.85
C SER A 59 11.75 -13.75 -9.09
N GLY A 60 11.05 -12.67 -8.70
CA GLY A 60 11.49 -11.73 -7.66
C GLY A 60 12.57 -10.70 -8.02
N ASP A 61 13.28 -10.84 -9.14
CA ASP A 61 14.46 -10.01 -9.36
C ASP A 61 14.19 -8.73 -10.16
N SER A 62 13.22 -8.71 -11.07
CA SER A 62 12.93 -7.56 -11.92
C SER A 62 11.53 -7.64 -12.53
N ILE A 63 10.50 -7.20 -11.80
CA ILE A 63 9.13 -7.10 -12.36
C ILE A 63 8.91 -5.67 -12.81
N LEU A 64 8.57 -5.46 -14.08
CA LEU A 64 8.12 -4.17 -14.59
C LEU A 64 6.64 -3.96 -14.28
N MET A 65 6.23 -2.71 -14.10
CA MET A 65 4.84 -2.33 -13.84
C MET A 65 3.89 -2.90 -14.90
N ILE A 66 4.32 -2.90 -16.17
CA ILE A 66 3.53 -3.45 -17.27
C ILE A 66 3.30 -4.96 -17.13
N GLU A 67 4.30 -5.71 -16.67
CA GLU A 67 4.21 -7.16 -16.50
C GLU A 67 3.28 -7.50 -15.35
N ALA A 68 3.44 -6.82 -14.20
CA ALA A 68 2.55 -6.95 -13.06
C ALA A 68 1.10 -6.61 -13.45
N PHE A 69 0.88 -5.51 -14.17
CA PHE A 69 -0.45 -5.10 -14.59
C PHE A 69 -1.07 -6.08 -15.60
N SER A 70 -0.32 -6.54 -16.59
CA SER A 70 -0.80 -7.56 -17.54
C SER A 70 -1.17 -8.87 -16.83
N ALA A 71 -0.40 -9.29 -15.83
CA ALA A 71 -0.72 -10.46 -15.02
C ALA A 71 -2.04 -10.27 -14.24
N LEU A 72 -2.27 -9.08 -13.68
CA LEU A 72 -3.55 -8.74 -13.03
C LEU A 72 -4.73 -8.76 -14.03
N VAL A 73 -4.55 -8.22 -15.24
CA VAL A 73 -5.59 -8.22 -16.28
C VAL A 73 -6.02 -9.65 -16.64
N ASN A 74 -5.07 -10.59 -16.69
CA ASN A 74 -5.37 -12.00 -16.99
C ASN A 74 -6.20 -12.70 -15.90
N HIS A 75 -6.24 -12.16 -14.68
CA HIS A 75 -6.99 -12.71 -13.56
C HIS A 75 -8.30 -11.96 -13.29
N LEU A 76 -8.76 -11.06 -14.18
CA LEU A 76 -10.00 -10.28 -13.96
C LEU A 76 -11.25 -11.12 -13.68
N ASN A 77 -11.33 -12.33 -14.23
CA ASN A 77 -12.47 -13.23 -14.05
C ASN A 77 -12.27 -14.23 -12.89
N ASP A 78 -11.15 -14.16 -12.17
CA ASP A 78 -10.82 -15.04 -11.06
C ASP A 78 -11.20 -14.36 -9.73
N GLU A 79 -12.42 -14.59 -9.25
CA GLU A 79 -12.90 -14.00 -7.99
C GLU A 79 -12.12 -14.46 -6.76
N GLU A 80 -11.59 -15.68 -6.78
CA GLU A 80 -10.79 -16.22 -5.67
C GLU A 80 -9.46 -15.46 -5.54
N PHE A 81 -8.81 -15.19 -6.69
CA PHE A 81 -7.62 -14.35 -6.74
C PHE A 81 -7.86 -12.96 -6.15
N TRP A 82 -8.96 -12.30 -6.51
CA TRP A 82 -9.26 -10.96 -5.99
C TRP A 82 -9.69 -10.96 -4.53
N ALA A 83 -10.34 -12.03 -4.04
CA ALA A 83 -10.65 -12.18 -2.63
C ALA A 83 -9.37 -12.31 -1.77
N GLU A 84 -8.35 -13.00 -2.29
CA GLU A 84 -7.08 -13.19 -1.58
C GLU A 84 -6.16 -11.97 -1.69
N PHE A 85 -6.05 -11.36 -2.88
CA PHE A 85 -5.02 -10.37 -3.20
C PHE A 85 -5.53 -8.97 -3.56
N GLY A 86 -6.84 -8.71 -3.45
CA GLY A 86 -7.51 -7.49 -3.96
C GLY A 86 -7.16 -6.15 -3.31
N ASN A 87 -6.05 -6.06 -2.56
CA ASN A 87 -5.42 -4.82 -2.07
C ASN A 87 -3.89 -5.01 -1.93
N ALA A 88 -3.32 -5.96 -2.66
CA ALA A 88 -1.87 -6.15 -2.69
C ALA A 88 -1.21 -5.03 -3.51
N ILE A 89 0.10 -4.90 -3.36
CA ILE A 89 0.91 -3.94 -4.10
C ILE A 89 2.06 -4.71 -4.72
N PHE A 90 2.44 -4.36 -5.94
CA PHE A 90 3.71 -4.78 -6.53
C PHE A 90 4.73 -3.66 -6.36
N PHE A 91 5.88 -4.01 -5.80
CA PHE A 91 7.07 -3.15 -5.81
C PHE A 91 7.89 -3.42 -7.08
N ALA A 92 7.38 -2.92 -8.20
CA ALA A 92 8.04 -3.04 -9.51
C ALA A 92 9.32 -2.19 -9.60
N GLU A 93 10.17 -2.48 -10.57
CA GLU A 93 11.44 -1.74 -10.76
C GLU A 93 11.22 -0.27 -11.14
N ASP A 94 10.23 -0.05 -11.99
CA ASP A 94 9.84 1.23 -12.58
C ASP A 94 8.67 1.91 -11.85
N GLY A 95 8.15 1.32 -10.76
CA GLY A 95 7.17 1.97 -9.89
C GLY A 95 6.32 1.01 -9.04
N LEU A 96 5.04 1.36 -8.87
CA LEU A 96 4.11 0.63 -8.01
C LEU A 96 2.85 0.25 -8.80
N VAL A 97 2.37 -0.99 -8.61
CA VAL A 97 1.08 -1.44 -9.20
C VAL A 97 0.17 -1.92 -8.08
N SER A 98 -0.99 -1.27 -7.91
CA SER A 98 -2.00 -1.74 -6.97
C SER A 98 -2.78 -2.89 -7.58
N ALA A 99 -2.94 -3.98 -6.84
CA ALA A 99 -3.83 -5.08 -7.16
C ALA A 99 -5.26 -4.71 -6.75
N ASN A 100 -5.88 -3.79 -7.49
CA ASN A 100 -7.29 -3.41 -7.31
C ASN A 100 -8.10 -3.76 -8.56
N LYS A 101 -9.10 -4.63 -8.41
CA LYS A 101 -9.90 -5.13 -9.54
C LYS A 101 -10.56 -4.00 -10.34
N LYS A 102 -11.16 -3.02 -9.65
CA LYS A 102 -11.87 -1.90 -10.30
C LYS A 102 -10.91 -1.01 -11.09
N ASP A 103 -9.70 -0.79 -10.57
CA ASP A 103 -8.64 -0.05 -11.27
C ASP A 103 -8.23 -0.78 -12.56
N VAL A 104 -7.92 -2.07 -12.44
CA VAL A 104 -7.49 -2.92 -13.56
C VAL A 104 -8.58 -3.03 -14.63
N GLU A 105 -9.86 -3.17 -14.23
CA GLU A 105 -11.00 -3.19 -15.15
C GLU A 105 -11.18 -1.88 -15.92
N LYS A 106 -10.96 -0.73 -15.26
CA LYS A 106 -11.10 0.60 -15.87
C LYS A 106 -9.94 0.91 -16.80
N ASN A 107 -8.74 0.44 -16.47
CA ASN A 107 -7.48 0.82 -17.13
C ASN A 107 -6.91 -0.25 -18.07
N LYS A 108 -7.75 -1.14 -18.61
CA LYS A 108 -7.36 -2.22 -19.55
C LYS A 108 -6.52 -1.77 -20.75
N ARG A 109 -6.55 -0.49 -21.12
CA ARG A 109 -5.85 0.07 -22.28
C ARG A 109 -4.48 0.69 -21.96
N ILE A 110 -3.99 0.58 -20.71
CA ILE A 110 -2.63 1.02 -20.31
C ILE A 110 -2.35 2.48 -20.69
N MET A 111 -3.28 3.39 -20.39
CA MET A 111 -3.00 4.83 -20.45
C MET A 111 -2.66 5.30 -19.04
N ASN A 112 -1.46 5.85 -18.84
CA ASN A 112 -0.97 6.41 -17.57
C ASN A 112 -0.99 5.45 -16.36
N LEU A 113 -0.55 4.20 -16.55
CA LEU A 113 -0.50 3.16 -15.51
C LEU A 113 0.16 3.64 -14.21
N ALA A 114 1.29 4.34 -14.30
CA ALA A 114 2.02 4.83 -13.14
C ALA A 114 1.22 5.81 -12.27
N GLU A 115 0.49 6.72 -12.88
CA GLU A 115 -0.26 7.75 -12.16
C GLU A 115 -1.53 7.17 -11.52
N HIS A 116 -2.24 6.31 -12.25
CA HIS A 116 -3.46 5.68 -11.76
C HIS A 116 -3.20 4.70 -10.62
N SER A 117 -2.29 3.74 -10.81
CA SER A 117 -1.97 2.75 -9.77
C SER A 117 -1.45 3.41 -8.50
N LYS A 118 -0.64 4.47 -8.64
CA LYS A 118 -0.16 5.27 -7.51
C LYS A 118 -1.31 5.95 -6.75
N THR A 119 -2.20 6.65 -7.46
CA THR A 119 -3.31 7.38 -6.83
C THR A 119 -4.26 6.45 -6.06
N PHE A 120 -4.59 5.30 -6.63
CA PHE A 120 -5.42 4.30 -5.96
C PHE A 120 -4.74 3.72 -4.73
N PHE A 121 -3.47 3.33 -4.88
CA PHE A 121 -2.67 2.79 -3.79
C PHE A 121 -2.55 3.77 -2.62
N GLU A 122 -2.23 5.04 -2.87
CA GLU A 122 -2.09 6.07 -1.83
C GLU A 122 -3.39 6.26 -1.04
N LYS A 123 -4.55 6.25 -1.75
CA LYS A 123 -5.86 6.39 -1.12
C LYS A 123 -6.19 5.19 -0.21
N GLU A 124 -5.96 3.98 -0.70
CA GLU A 124 -6.21 2.75 0.07
C GLU A 124 -5.26 2.63 1.26
N LEU A 125 -3.98 2.93 1.05
CA LEU A 125 -2.97 2.92 2.11
C LEU A 125 -3.31 3.94 3.21
N LYS A 126 -3.71 5.16 2.83
CA LYS A 126 -4.15 6.16 3.81
C LYS A 126 -5.32 5.65 4.65
N GLN A 127 -6.33 5.04 4.02
CA GLN A 127 -7.47 4.48 4.74
C GLN A 127 -7.05 3.34 5.67
N GLN A 128 -6.21 2.41 5.19
CA GLN A 128 -5.69 1.30 5.99
C GLN A 128 -4.91 1.79 7.22
N ILE A 129 -4.10 2.84 7.06
CA ILE A 129 -3.38 3.48 8.18
C ILE A 129 -4.37 4.02 9.20
N ILE A 130 -5.36 4.81 8.77
CA ILE A 130 -6.36 5.40 9.67
C ILE A 130 -7.07 4.31 10.47
N GLU A 131 -7.52 3.24 9.81
CA GLU A 131 -8.24 2.13 10.43
C GLU A 131 -7.36 1.37 11.44
N LYS A 132 -6.14 0.99 11.05
CA LYS A 132 -5.23 0.27 11.96
C LYS A 132 -4.83 1.10 13.17
N TYR A 133 -4.54 2.39 12.99
CA TYR A 133 -4.24 3.28 14.12
C TYR A 133 -5.46 3.47 15.02
N GLN A 134 -6.67 3.53 14.46
CA GLN A 134 -7.89 3.66 15.26
C GLN A 134 -8.17 2.40 16.07
N GLN A 135 -7.92 1.22 15.49
CA GLN A 135 -8.05 -0.06 16.19
C GLN A 135 -7.06 -0.17 17.36
N GLU A 136 -5.78 0.14 17.15
CA GLU A 136 -4.72 0.00 18.15
C GLU A 136 -4.70 1.14 19.19
N PHE A 137 -5.11 2.34 18.77
CA PHE A 137 -5.23 3.53 19.61
C PHE A 137 -6.69 3.98 19.69
N SER A 138 -7.57 3.08 20.15
CA SER A 138 -9.03 3.26 20.29
C SER A 138 -9.48 4.53 21.03
N ASN A 139 -8.58 5.17 21.79
CA ASN A 139 -8.84 6.44 22.47
C ASN A 139 -8.83 7.65 21.53
N TYR A 140 -8.33 7.50 20.30
CA TYR A 140 -8.39 8.52 19.27
C TYR A 140 -9.56 8.26 18.32
N SER A 141 -10.30 9.31 18.00
CA SER A 141 -11.25 9.27 16.88
C SER A 141 -10.50 9.26 15.55
N ILE A 142 -11.17 8.80 14.49
CA ILE A 142 -10.66 8.86 13.10
C ILE A 142 -10.13 10.27 12.77
N LYS A 143 -10.92 11.31 13.08
CA LYS A 143 -10.55 12.70 12.84
C LYS A 143 -9.27 13.10 13.59
N GLN A 144 -9.11 12.65 14.84
CA GLN A 144 -7.90 12.93 15.61
C GLN A 144 -6.66 12.22 15.04
N ILE A 145 -6.82 11.02 14.47
CA ILE A 145 -5.73 10.31 13.79
C ILE A 145 -5.37 11.05 12.49
N GLU A 146 -6.37 11.42 11.70
CA GLU A 146 -6.15 12.20 10.48
C GLU A 146 -5.40 13.50 10.74
N GLU A 147 -5.84 14.31 11.70
CA GLU A 147 -5.19 15.59 12.05
C GLU A 147 -3.75 15.42 12.55
N LYS A 148 -3.44 14.28 13.21
CA LYS A 148 -2.12 14.01 13.75
C LYS A 148 -1.16 13.46 12.69
N LEU A 149 -1.65 12.68 11.72
CA LEU A 149 -0.83 12.00 10.72
C LEU A 149 -0.73 12.76 9.39
N PHE A 150 -1.80 13.43 8.95
CA PHE A 150 -1.91 14.07 7.63
C PHE A 150 -2.14 15.59 7.76
#